data_AF-A0A434WL43-F1
#
_entry.id   AF-A0A434WL43-F1
#
_cell.length_a   1.000
_cell.length_b   1.000
_cell.length_c   1.000
_cell.angle_alpha   90.00
_cell.angle_beta   90.00
_cell.angle_gamma   90.00
#
_symmetry.space_group_name_H-M   'P 1'
#
loop_
_entity.id
_entity.type
_entity.pdbx_description
1 polymer ?
#
loop_
_entity_poly.entity_id
_entity_poly.type
_entity_poly.pdbx_seq_one_letter_code
_entity_poly.pdbx_strand_id
1 'polypeptide(L)'
;AHAIAIQIASISFMVPLGLNQAVTVRVGLAHGAGNPEGVSRAGWTAFVIGVSFMALMGLVMILWPHLLISAFIDLADPGNARVIGLAVSFLVFAALFQIFDGAQAVAAGMLRGLHDTKVPMIYAAIGYWGVGLPLGVLLAFHFGLHGAGIWIGLASGLAVVAALLLVRWLRRDRIAPVLSFGH
;
A
#
# COMPACT_ATOMS: atom_id res chain seq x y z
N ALA A 1 8.92 -3.05 -21.37
CA ALA A 1 7.62 -2.73 -20.75
C ALA A 1 7.63 -2.98 -19.24
N HIS A 2 7.84 -4.22 -18.78
CA HIS A 2 7.76 -4.59 -17.36
C HIS A 2 8.76 -3.83 -16.45
N ALA A 3 10.02 -3.69 -16.88
CA ALA A 3 11.05 -2.96 -16.12
C ALA A 3 10.71 -1.47 -15.90
N ILE A 4 10.11 -0.81 -16.89
CA ILE A 4 9.76 0.62 -16.82
C ILE A 4 8.65 0.84 -15.79
N ALA A 5 7.60 0.01 -15.83
CA ALA A 5 6.51 0.07 -14.88
C ALA A 5 6.99 -0.16 -13.44
N ILE A 6 7.92 -1.11 -13.22
CA ILE A 6 8.51 -1.38 -11.90
C ILE A 6 9.32 -0.18 -11.39
N GLN A 7 10.09 0.50 -12.24
CA GLN A 7 10.89 1.65 -11.80
C GLN A 7 10.01 2.82 -11.36
N ILE A 8 8.94 3.13 -12.12
CA ILE A 8 7.98 4.18 -11.77
C ILE A 8 7.26 3.83 -10.45
N ALA A 9 6.83 2.58 -10.30
CA ALA A 9 6.18 2.11 -9.08
C ALA A 9 7.13 2.18 -7.87
N SER A 10 8.40 1.80 -8.05
CA SER A 10 9.41 1.82 -6.98
C SER A 10 9.69 3.23 -6.47
N ILE A 11 9.84 4.21 -7.37
CA ILE A 11 10.04 5.61 -7.00
C ILE A 11 8.83 6.13 -6.21
N SER A 12 7.62 5.82 -6.69
CA SER A 12 6.38 6.21 -6.01
C SER A 12 6.29 5.60 -4.61
N PHE A 13 6.74 4.36 -4.44
CA PHE A 13 6.69 3.64 -3.17
C PHE A 13 7.73 4.10 -2.13
N MET A 14 8.77 4.86 -2.52
CA MET A 14 9.75 5.39 -1.56
C MET A 14 9.12 6.34 -0.54
N VAL A 15 8.08 7.09 -0.94
CA VAL A 15 7.41 8.04 -0.05
C VAL A 15 6.62 7.33 1.07
N PRO A 16 5.72 6.36 0.78
CA PRO A 16 5.11 5.52 1.82
C PRO A 16 6.14 4.82 2.71
N LEU A 17 7.26 4.35 2.16
CA LEU A 17 8.31 3.71 2.93
C LEU A 17 8.96 4.67 3.93
N GLY A 18 9.25 5.91 3.51
CA GLY A 18 9.76 6.96 4.41
C GLY A 18 8.74 7.32 5.49
N LEU A 19 7.46 7.48 5.12
CA LEU A 19 6.37 7.75 6.07
C LEU A 19 6.19 6.62 7.08
N ASN A 20 6.33 5.37 6.66
CA ASN A 20 6.28 4.20 7.51
C ASN A 20 7.35 4.26 8.63
N GLN A 21 8.58 4.65 8.31
CA GLN A 21 9.62 4.84 9.33
C GLN A 21 9.30 6.02 10.25
N ALA A 22 8.90 7.16 9.69
CA ALA A 22 8.56 8.36 10.46
C ALA A 22 7.40 8.12 11.44
N VAL A 23 6.33 7.45 10.99
CA VAL A 23 5.17 7.17 11.85
C VAL A 23 5.51 6.15 12.94
N THR A 24 6.35 5.17 12.65
CA THR A 24 6.84 4.21 13.67
C THR A 24 7.51 4.95 14.82
N VAL A 25 8.42 5.88 14.51
CA VAL A 25 9.13 6.68 15.52
C VAL A 25 8.17 7.61 16.25
N ARG A 26 7.32 8.37 15.54
CA ARG A 26 6.41 9.35 16.19
C ARG A 26 5.36 8.69 17.09
N VAL A 27 4.78 7.58 16.64
CA VAL A 27 3.84 6.80 17.45
C VAL A 27 4.56 6.18 18.65
N GLY A 28 5.75 5.62 18.45
CA GLY A 28 6.56 5.06 19.55
C GLY A 28 6.92 6.08 20.63
N LEU A 29 7.34 7.28 20.23
CA LEU A 29 7.63 8.38 21.17
C LEU A 29 6.37 8.80 21.94
N ALA A 30 5.24 8.98 21.26
CA ALA A 30 3.99 9.37 21.93
C ALA A 30 3.46 8.27 22.85
N HIS A 31 3.62 7.00 22.46
CA HIS A 31 3.25 5.85 23.26
C HIS A 31 4.12 5.74 24.52
N GLY A 32 5.45 5.86 24.36
CA GLY A 32 6.40 5.87 25.49
C GLY A 32 6.19 7.04 26.46
N ALA A 33 5.68 8.17 25.97
CA ALA A 33 5.31 9.32 26.79
C ALA A 33 3.94 9.19 27.48
N GLY A 34 3.23 8.06 27.33
CA GLY A 34 1.89 7.88 27.88
C GLY A 34 0.84 8.84 27.29
N ASN A 35 1.05 9.35 26.08
CA ASN A 35 0.20 10.34 25.42
C ASN A 35 -0.70 9.68 24.34
N PRO A 36 -1.90 9.19 24.68
CA PRO A 36 -2.79 8.52 23.73
C PRO A 36 -3.29 9.43 22.60
N GLU A 37 -3.45 10.72 22.88
CA GLU A 37 -3.83 11.69 21.86
C GLU A 37 -2.69 11.90 20.86
N GLY A 38 -1.46 11.97 21.35
CA GLY A 38 -0.24 12.02 20.53
C GLY A 38 -0.10 10.82 19.61
N VAL A 39 -0.39 9.61 20.11
CA VAL A 39 -0.42 8.37 19.32
C VAL A 39 -1.44 8.47 18.18
N SER A 40 -2.66 8.91 18.49
CA SER A 40 -3.74 9.05 17.51
C SER A 40 -3.37 10.07 16.44
N ARG A 41 -2.93 11.26 16.85
CA ARG A 41 -2.55 12.35 15.93
C ARG A 41 -1.37 11.94 15.04
N ALA A 42 -0.32 11.33 15.59
CA ALA A 42 0.83 10.88 14.83
C ALA A 42 0.45 9.83 13.77
N GLY A 43 -0.35 8.83 14.16
CA GLY A 43 -0.79 7.78 13.26
C GLY A 43 -1.70 8.28 12.14
N TRP A 44 -2.77 9.00 12.49
CA TRP A 44 -3.75 9.48 11.49
C TRP A 44 -3.17 10.52 10.53
N THR A 45 -2.32 11.42 11.02
CA THR A 45 -1.66 12.41 10.15
C THR A 45 -0.80 11.70 9.10
N ALA A 46 0.02 10.74 9.51
CA ALA A 46 0.85 9.98 8.57
C ALA A 46 0.00 9.15 7.59
N PHE A 47 -1.08 8.54 8.08
CA PHE A 47 -1.99 7.75 7.24
C PHE A 47 -2.65 8.59 6.16
N VAL A 48 -3.23 9.74 6.53
CA VAL A 48 -3.88 10.65 5.58
C VAL A 48 -2.86 11.17 4.55
N ILE A 49 -1.67 11.58 4.98
CA ILE A 49 -0.62 12.04 4.06
C ILE A 49 -0.21 10.93 3.09
N GLY A 50 0.06 9.72 3.60
CA GLY A 50 0.52 8.60 2.79
C GLY A 50 -0.52 8.13 1.78
N VAL A 51 -1.77 7.96 2.22
CA VAL A 51 -2.87 7.55 1.35
C VAL A 51 -3.19 8.64 0.33
N SER A 52 -3.20 9.92 0.72
CA SER A 52 -3.46 11.02 -0.22
C SER A 52 -2.36 11.13 -1.28
N PHE A 53 -1.09 10.94 -0.90
CA PHE A 53 0.03 10.90 -1.84
C PHE A 53 -0.11 9.73 -2.83
N MET A 54 -0.47 8.54 -2.35
CA MET A 54 -0.70 7.37 -3.20
C MET A 54 -1.92 7.54 -4.11
N ALA A 55 -3.00 8.16 -3.63
CA ALA A 55 -4.14 8.48 -4.47
C ALA A 55 -3.75 9.47 -5.57
N LEU A 56 -2.98 10.52 -5.23
CA LEU A 56 -2.48 11.49 -6.20
C LEU A 56 -1.58 10.84 -7.26
N MET A 57 -0.62 10.01 -6.85
CA MET A 57 0.25 9.30 -7.78
C MET A 57 -0.54 8.31 -8.65
N GLY A 58 -1.58 7.66 -8.12
CA GLY A 58 -2.44 6.76 -8.88
C GLY A 58 -3.24 7.54 -9.93
N LEU A 59 -3.71 8.73 -9.58
CA LEU A 59 -4.36 9.63 -10.51
C LEU A 59 -3.40 10.09 -11.63
N VAL A 60 -2.16 10.42 -11.31
CA VAL A 60 -1.13 10.77 -12.31
C VAL A 60 -0.87 9.60 -13.27
N MET A 61 -0.81 8.38 -12.77
CA MET A 61 -0.64 7.17 -13.59
C MET A 61 -1.80 6.94 -14.57
N ILE A 62 -3.03 7.30 -14.19
CA ILE A 62 -4.22 7.14 -15.02
C ILE A 62 -4.39 8.30 -16.01
N LEU A 63 -4.18 9.55 -15.58
CA LEU A 63 -4.41 10.74 -16.40
C LEU A 63 -3.27 11.02 -17.39
N TRP A 64 -2.03 10.73 -17.01
CA TRP A 64 -0.85 11.02 -17.82
C TRP A 64 0.08 9.80 -18.02
N PRO A 65 -0.44 8.63 -18.46
CA PRO A 65 0.37 7.43 -18.60
C PRO A 65 1.47 7.60 -19.66
N HIS A 66 1.19 8.29 -20.77
CA HIS A 66 2.16 8.53 -21.84
C HIS A 66 3.31 9.42 -21.41
N LEU A 67 3.07 10.42 -20.53
CA LEU A 67 4.11 11.29 -19.99
C LEU A 67 5.09 10.50 -19.12
N LEU A 68 4.57 9.58 -18.29
CA LEU A 68 5.39 8.70 -17.47
C LEU A 68 6.19 7.72 -18.33
N ILE A 69 5.59 7.17 -19.39
CA ILE A 69 6.25 6.23 -20.29
C ILE A 69 7.32 6.92 -21.15
N SER A 70 7.09 8.16 -21.60
CA SER A 70 8.05 8.94 -22.40
C SER A 70 9.36 9.23 -21.67
N ALA A 71 9.34 9.21 -20.33
CA ALA A 71 10.57 9.37 -19.54
C ALA A 71 11.53 8.17 -19.68
N PHE A 72 11.07 7.04 -20.23
CA PHE A 72 11.86 5.80 -20.32
C PHE A 72 12.02 5.26 -21.74
N ILE A 73 11.09 5.55 -22.66
CA ILE A 73 11.15 5.12 -24.06
C ILE A 73 10.68 6.21 -25.01
N ASP A 74 11.27 6.24 -26.22
CA ASP A 74 10.82 7.11 -27.29
C ASP A 74 9.44 6.64 -27.79
N LEU A 75 8.45 7.54 -27.69
CA LEU A 75 7.09 7.33 -28.14
C LEU A 75 6.95 7.39 -29.67
N ALA A 76 7.91 8.02 -30.36
CA ALA A 76 7.89 8.20 -31.81
C ALA A 76 8.44 6.99 -32.57
N ASP A 77 9.12 6.05 -31.90
CA ASP A 77 9.64 4.84 -32.51
C ASP A 77 8.50 3.79 -32.71
N PRO A 78 8.18 3.40 -33.97
CA PRO A 78 7.16 2.39 -34.26
C PRO A 78 7.44 1.03 -33.62
N GLY A 79 8.71 0.70 -33.35
CA GLY A 79 9.11 -0.53 -32.66
C GLY A 79 8.59 -0.62 -31.22
N ASN A 80 8.27 0.52 -30.60
CA ASN A 80 7.82 0.61 -29.21
C ASN A 80 6.30 0.58 -29.04
N ALA A 81 5.51 0.65 -30.12
CA ALA A 81 4.05 0.74 -30.06
C ALA A 81 3.40 -0.38 -29.22
N ARG A 82 3.88 -1.63 -29.39
CA ARG A 82 3.38 -2.78 -28.62
C ARG A 82 3.76 -2.73 -27.14
N VAL A 83 4.93 -2.15 -26.84
CA VAL A 83 5.45 -1.98 -25.47
C VAL A 83 4.67 -0.91 -24.72
N ILE A 84 4.34 0.19 -25.41
CA ILE A 84 3.57 1.31 -24.85
C ILE A 84 2.16 0.84 -24.43
N GLY A 85 1.45 0.11 -25.30
CA GLY A 85 0.10 -0.38 -24.97
C GLY A 85 0.05 -1.29 -23.74
N LEU A 86 1.03 -2.18 -23.59
CA LEU A 86 1.18 -3.01 -22.39
C LEU A 86 1.55 -2.18 -21.15
N ALA A 87 2.44 -1.20 -21.28
CA ALA A 87 2.84 -0.34 -20.18
C ALA A 87 1.68 0.51 -19.63
N VAL A 88 0.85 1.09 -20.52
CA VAL A 88 -0.38 1.82 -20.12
C VAL A 88 -1.31 0.92 -19.33
N SER A 89 -1.52 -0.32 -19.81
CA SER A 89 -2.39 -1.29 -19.12
C SER A 89 -1.88 -1.62 -17.71
N PHE A 90 -0.56 -1.78 -17.55
CA PHE A 90 0.05 -2.02 -16.24
C PHE A 90 0.01 -0.81 -15.31
N LEU A 91 0.09 0.42 -15.83
CA LEU A 91 -0.07 1.64 -15.02
C LEU A 91 -1.47 1.74 -14.42
N VAL A 92 -2.51 1.31 -15.14
CA VAL A 92 -3.87 1.27 -14.59
C VAL A 92 -3.97 0.29 -13.43
N PHE A 93 -3.40 -0.92 -13.56
CA PHE A 93 -3.33 -1.85 -12.44
C PHE A 93 -2.52 -1.27 -11.27
N ALA A 94 -1.36 -0.66 -11.55
CA ALA A 94 -0.52 0.00 -10.54
C ALA A 94 -1.25 1.08 -9.75
N ALA A 95 -1.99 1.94 -10.44
CA ALA A 95 -2.78 2.97 -9.81
C ALA A 95 -3.83 2.40 -8.85
N LEU A 96 -4.47 1.28 -9.21
CA LEU A 96 -5.49 0.64 -8.40
C LEU A 96 -4.92 0.02 -7.12
N PHE A 97 -3.79 -0.68 -7.20
CA PHE A 97 -3.26 -1.37 -6.02
C PHE A 97 -2.37 -0.50 -5.13
N GLN A 98 -1.73 0.55 -5.65
CA GLN A 98 -0.76 1.31 -4.84
C GLN A 98 -1.41 2.05 -3.66
N ILE A 99 -2.71 2.38 -3.75
CA ILE A 99 -3.43 3.00 -2.63
C ILE A 99 -3.48 2.03 -1.45
N PHE A 100 -3.82 0.76 -1.71
CA PHE A 100 -3.84 -0.29 -0.68
C PHE A 100 -2.43 -0.61 -0.17
N ASP A 101 -1.45 -0.58 -1.06
CA ASP A 101 -0.05 -0.84 -0.71
C ASP A 101 0.51 0.23 0.23
N GLY A 102 0.32 1.51 -0.12
CA GLY A 102 0.72 2.62 0.76
C GLY A 102 -0.08 2.67 2.07
N ALA A 103 -1.39 2.36 2.03
CA ALA A 103 -2.20 2.26 3.24
C ALA A 103 -1.65 1.17 4.19
N GLN A 104 -1.29 -0.01 3.68
CA GLN A 104 -0.67 -1.07 4.48
C GLN A 104 0.70 -0.67 5.00
N ALA A 105 1.54 -0.08 4.14
CA ALA A 105 2.89 0.35 4.53
C ALA A 105 2.81 1.32 5.72
N VAL A 106 1.96 2.34 5.64
CA VAL A 106 1.82 3.31 6.73
C VAL A 106 1.15 2.68 7.96
N ALA A 107 0.07 1.92 7.79
CA ALA A 107 -0.61 1.25 8.91
C ALA A 107 0.28 0.24 9.66
N ALA A 108 1.14 -0.48 8.94
CA ALA A 108 2.13 -1.38 9.54
C ALA A 108 3.20 -0.61 10.32
N GLY A 109 3.56 0.60 9.90
CA GLY A 109 4.42 1.50 10.68
C GLY A 109 3.73 2.02 11.94
N MET A 110 2.45 2.40 11.83
CA MET A 110 1.63 2.86 12.95
C MET A 110 1.56 1.80 14.06
N LEU A 111 1.23 0.55 13.71
CA LEU A 111 1.17 -0.56 14.65
C LEU A 111 2.54 -0.94 15.21
N ARG A 112 3.61 -0.87 14.40
CA ARG A 112 4.98 -1.06 14.90
C ARG A 112 5.39 -0.06 15.95
N GLY A 113 4.95 1.19 15.84
CA GLY A 113 5.15 2.21 16.87
C GLY A 113 4.50 1.84 18.21
N LEU A 114 3.49 0.98 18.21
CA LEU A 114 2.85 0.41 19.42
C LEU A 114 3.45 -0.94 19.83
N HIS A 115 4.60 -1.32 19.26
CA HIS A 115 5.22 -2.63 19.40
C HIS A 115 4.35 -3.81 18.92
N ASP A 116 3.31 -3.56 18.10
CA ASP A 116 2.51 -4.61 17.48
C ASP A 116 3.06 -4.97 16.10
N THR A 117 3.90 -6.02 16.06
CA THR A 117 4.53 -6.54 14.84
C THR A 117 3.99 -7.89 14.40
N LYS A 118 3.56 -8.73 15.35
CA LYS A 118 3.12 -10.11 15.08
C LYS A 118 1.78 -10.14 14.34
N VAL A 119 0.83 -9.32 14.77
CA VAL A 119 -0.51 -9.31 14.18
C VAL A 119 -0.48 -8.80 12.72
N PRO A 120 0.23 -7.70 12.39
CA PRO A 120 0.44 -7.29 11.00
C PRO A 120 1.00 -8.38 10.08
N MET A 121 1.99 -9.15 10.56
CA MET A 121 2.58 -10.25 9.79
C MET A 121 1.55 -11.35 9.49
N ILE A 122 0.72 -11.71 10.47
CA ILE A 122 -0.34 -12.70 10.28
C ILE A 122 -1.39 -12.19 9.27
N TYR A 123 -1.76 -10.92 9.34
CA TYR A 123 -2.69 -10.33 8.37
C TYR A 123 -2.12 -10.33 6.95
N ALA A 124 -0.84 -10.01 6.77
CA ALA A 124 -0.18 -10.12 5.48
C ALA A 124 -0.24 -11.55 4.93
N ALA A 125 0.02 -12.56 5.77
CA ALA A 125 -0.10 -13.96 5.38
C ALA A 125 -1.54 -14.31 4.94
N ILE A 126 -2.55 -13.92 5.72
CA ILE A 126 -3.96 -14.16 5.39
C ILE A 126 -4.36 -13.47 4.08
N GLY A 127 -4.01 -12.20 3.91
CA GLY A 127 -4.41 -11.44 2.73
C GLY A 127 -3.74 -11.94 1.45
N TYR A 128 -2.44 -12.25 1.49
CA TYR A 128 -1.73 -12.70 0.30
C TYR A 128 -1.99 -14.18 -0.04
N TRP A 129 -1.95 -15.06 0.96
CA TRP A 129 -2.07 -16.50 0.73
C TRP A 129 -3.50 -17.02 0.88
N GLY A 130 -4.28 -16.45 1.79
CA GLY A 130 -5.65 -16.88 2.04
C GLY A 130 -6.68 -16.24 1.11
N VAL A 131 -6.43 -15.02 0.63
CA VAL A 131 -7.37 -14.29 -0.23
C VAL A 131 -6.78 -14.08 -1.62
N GLY A 132 -5.63 -13.42 -1.72
CA GLY A 132 -5.11 -12.94 -2.99
C GLY A 132 -4.77 -14.06 -3.96
N LEU A 133 -4.05 -15.08 -3.50
CA LEU A 133 -3.66 -16.22 -4.32
C LEU A 133 -4.88 -17.08 -4.75
N PRO A 134 -5.78 -17.52 -3.85
CA PRO A 134 -6.95 -18.30 -4.25
C PRO A 134 -7.87 -17.54 -5.20
N LEU A 135 -8.13 -16.25 -4.92
CA LEU A 135 -8.97 -15.43 -5.78
C LEU A 135 -8.30 -15.19 -7.15
N GLY A 136 -7.00 -14.95 -7.16
CA GLY A 136 -6.23 -14.78 -8.39
C GLY A 136 -6.26 -16.01 -9.28
N VAL A 137 -6.05 -17.20 -8.71
CA VAL A 137 -6.14 -18.49 -9.43
C VAL A 137 -7.55 -18.72 -9.95
N LEU A 138 -8.57 -18.50 -9.11
CA LEU A 138 -9.97 -18.68 -9.51
C LEU A 138 -10.33 -17.76 -10.68
N LEU A 139 -10.03 -16.46 -10.59
CA LEU A 139 -10.34 -15.51 -11.64
C LEU A 139 -9.54 -15.75 -12.92
N ALA A 140 -8.26 -16.09 -12.79
CA ALA A 140 -7.38 -16.29 -13.94
C ALA A 140 -7.77 -17.53 -14.76
N PHE A 141 -8.07 -18.65 -14.09
CA PHE A 141 -8.21 -19.96 -14.75
C PHE A 141 -9.65 -20.43 -14.86
N HIS A 142 -10.50 -20.21 -13.84
CA HIS A 142 -11.90 -20.65 -13.89
C HIS A 142 -12.76 -19.67 -14.69
N PHE A 143 -12.56 -18.36 -14.50
CA PHE A 143 -13.33 -17.32 -15.18
C PHE A 143 -12.67 -16.79 -16.46
N GLY A 144 -11.51 -17.34 -16.86
CA GLY A 144 -10.84 -16.97 -18.11
C GLY A 144 -10.29 -15.54 -18.16
N LEU A 145 -10.14 -14.85 -17.02
CA LEU A 145 -9.59 -13.48 -16.98
C LEU A 145 -8.06 -13.45 -17.12
N HIS A 146 -7.41 -14.61 -17.14
CA HIS A 146 -5.96 -14.77 -17.30
C HIS A 146 -5.18 -13.80 -16.40
N GLY A 147 -4.26 -13.00 -16.98
CA GLY A 147 -3.43 -12.06 -16.23
C GLY A 147 -4.23 -11.02 -15.44
N ALA A 148 -5.38 -10.56 -15.96
CA ALA A 148 -6.25 -9.62 -15.23
C ALA A 148 -6.81 -10.25 -13.95
N GLY A 149 -7.14 -11.55 -13.98
CA GLY A 149 -7.57 -12.30 -12.81
C GLY A 149 -6.52 -12.32 -11.69
N ILE A 150 -5.23 -12.50 -12.06
CA ILE A 150 -4.11 -12.46 -11.12
C ILE A 150 -3.99 -11.09 -10.45
N TRP A 151 -4.09 -10.01 -11.23
CA TRP A 151 -4.03 -8.63 -10.70
C TRP A 151 -5.19 -8.30 -9.77
N ILE A 152 -6.41 -8.73 -10.10
CA ILE A 152 -7.59 -8.55 -9.24
C ILE A 152 -7.43 -9.33 -7.92
N GLY A 153 -6.92 -10.57 -8.00
CA GLY A 153 -6.59 -11.37 -6.81
C GLY A 153 -5.60 -10.63 -5.90
N LEU A 154 -4.47 -10.18 -6.45
CA LEU A 154 -3.47 -9.43 -5.71
C LEU A 154 -4.04 -8.15 -5.06
N ALA A 155 -4.78 -7.34 -5.84
CA ALA A 155 -5.39 -6.11 -5.34
C ALA A 155 -6.39 -6.39 -4.20
N SER A 156 -7.17 -7.47 -4.32
CA SER A 156 -8.11 -7.89 -3.27
C SER A 156 -7.37 -8.33 -2.00
N GLY A 157 -6.27 -9.06 -2.14
CA GLY A 157 -5.40 -9.42 -1.02
C GLY A 157 -4.86 -8.20 -0.29
N LEU A 158 -4.28 -7.24 -1.03
CA LEU A 158 -3.78 -5.96 -0.49
C LEU A 158 -4.90 -5.18 0.23
N ALA A 159 -6.08 -5.08 -0.37
CA ALA A 159 -7.22 -4.39 0.23
C ALA A 159 -7.66 -5.04 1.56
N VAL A 160 -7.67 -6.38 1.62
CA VAL A 160 -7.97 -7.11 2.87
C VAL A 160 -6.93 -6.82 3.94
N VAL A 161 -5.63 -6.88 3.62
CA VAL A 161 -4.58 -6.57 4.61
C VAL A 161 -4.70 -5.12 5.08
N ALA A 162 -4.90 -4.15 4.17
CA ALA A 162 -5.09 -2.75 4.51
C ALA A 162 -6.24 -2.56 5.51
N ALA A 163 -7.39 -3.19 5.23
CA ALA A 163 -8.56 -3.14 6.09
C ALA A 163 -8.29 -3.78 7.46
N LEU A 164 -7.65 -4.95 7.52
CA LEU A 164 -7.33 -5.64 8.77
C LEU A 164 -6.37 -4.81 9.64
N LEU A 165 -5.33 -4.21 9.06
CA LEU A 165 -4.41 -3.33 9.78
C LEU A 165 -5.13 -2.09 10.32
N LEU A 166 -6.02 -1.48 9.52
CA LEU A 166 -6.77 -0.31 9.95
C LEU A 166 -7.74 -0.65 11.08
N VAL A 167 -8.45 -1.78 11.00
CA VAL A 167 -9.31 -2.28 12.09
C VAL A 167 -8.50 -2.54 13.35
N ARG A 168 -7.29 -3.09 13.23
CA ARG A 168 -6.39 -3.30 14.36
C ARG A 168 -5.93 -1.98 14.98
N TRP A 169 -5.62 -0.98 14.16
CA TRP A 169 -5.31 0.37 14.63
C TRP A 169 -6.50 1.07 15.32
N LEU A 170 -7.72 0.88 14.81
CA LEU A 170 -8.93 1.40 15.47
C LEU A 170 -9.13 0.76 16.85
N ARG A 171 -8.66 -0.46 17.05
CA ARG A 171 -8.69 -1.19 18.33
C ARG A 171 -7.40 -1.04 19.15
N ARG A 172 -6.56 -0.04 18.84
CA ARG A 172 -5.24 0.19 19.48
C ARG A 172 -5.28 0.35 20.99
N ASP A 173 -6.39 0.83 21.55
CA ASP A 173 -6.54 1.02 22.99
C ASP A 173 -6.49 -0.30 23.78
N ARG A 174 -6.74 -1.45 23.10
CA ARG A 174 -6.57 -2.80 23.67
C ARG A 174 -5.14 -3.33 23.58
N ILE A 175 -4.28 -2.70 22.77
CA ILE A 175 -2.89 -3.08 22.54
C ILE A 175 -1.99 -2.41 23.57
N ALA A 176 -2.29 -1.15 23.87
CA ALA A 176 -1.58 -0.31 24.81
C ALA A 176 -2.55 0.18 25.89
N PRO A 177 -2.80 -0.60 26.95
CA PRO A 177 -3.54 -0.08 28.09
C PRO A 177 -2.80 1.14 28.63
N VAL A 178 -3.54 2.23 28.86
CA VAL A 178 -2.99 3.45 29.47
C VAL A 178 -2.30 3.01 30.76
N LEU A 179 -0.98 3.23 30.84
CA LEU A 179 -0.23 3.02 32.07
C LEU A 179 -0.75 4.04 33.08
N SER A 180 -1.77 3.64 33.84
CA SER A 180 -2.26 4.33 35.01
C SER A 180 -1.15 4.28 36.06
N PHE A 181 -0.18 5.20 35.95
CA PHE A 181 0.65 5.56 37.09
C PHE A 181 -0.25 6.35 38.04
N GLY A 182 -0.84 5.63 39.00
CA GLY A 182 -1.62 6.23 40.08
C GLY A 182 -0.76 7.19 40.89
N HIS A 183 -1.38 8.32 41.25
CA HIS A 183 -0.90 9.29 42.24
C HIS A 183 -0.77 8.68 43.64
#